data_AF-A0A5P1X3A3-F1
#
_entry.id   AF-A0A5P1X3A3-F1
#
_cell.length_a   1.000
_cell.length_b   1.000
_cell.length_c   1.000
_cell.angle_alpha   90.00
_cell.angle_beta   90.00
_cell.angle_gamma   90.00
#
_symmetry.space_group_name_H-M   'P 1'
#
loop_
_entity.id
_entity.type
_entity.pdbx_description
1 polymer ?
#
loop_
_entity_poly.entity_id
_entity_poly.type
_entity_poly.pdbx_seq_one_letter_code
_entity_poly.pdbx_strand_id
1 'polypeptide(L)' 'MFNRVNKRIKAEYDDQLLELVYNAKASWDQAQETEQAVYESNVTNELEMQTLLQKQKYMYLFREARRREVHG' A
#
# COMPACT_ATOMS: atom_id res chain seq x y z
N MET A 1 14.35 31.64 -2.95
CA MET A 1 12.99 31.11 -3.20
C MET A 1 13.00 29.60 -3.47
N PHE A 2 13.95 29.05 -4.24
CA PHE A 2 14.06 27.62 -4.57
C PHE A 2 13.99 26.63 -3.40
N ASN A 3 14.67 26.89 -2.29
CA ASN A 3 14.65 25.98 -1.13
C ASN A 3 13.25 25.83 -0.49
N ARG A 4 12.36 26.82 -0.63
CA ARG A 4 10.97 26.72 -0.12
C ARG A 4 10.11 25.84 -1.04
N VAL A 5 10.30 25.97 -2.35
CA VAL A 5 9.62 25.15 -3.35
C VAL A 5 10.01 23.68 -3.20
N ASN A 6 11.30 23.39 -3.01
CA ASN A 6 11.78 22.01 -2.80
C ASN A 6 11.22 21.38 -1.52
N LYS A 7 11.11 22.15 -0.43
CA LYS A 7 10.48 21.68 0.82
C LYS A 7 8.99 21.35 0.61
N ARG A 8 8.27 22.19 -0.15
CA ARG A 8 6.85 21.96 -0.45
C ARG A 8 6.64 20.70 -1.30
N ILE A 9 7.43 20.54 -2.37
CA ILE A 9 7.36 19.35 -3.24
C ILE A 9 7.67 18.08 -2.44
N LYS A 10 8.66 18.13 -1.53
CA LYS A 10 8.97 17.00 -0.65
C LYS A 10 7.76 16.62 0.22
N ALA A 11 7.14 17.61 0.88
CA ALA A 11 5.98 17.39 1.73
C ALA A 11 4.79 16.83 0.95
N GLU A 12 4.44 17.43 -0.21
CA GLU A 12 3.35 16.94 -1.07
C GLU A 12 3.57 15.48 -1.51
N TYR A 13 4.81 15.12 -1.83
CA TYR A 13 5.14 13.72 -2.15
C TYR A 13 5.00 12.79 -0.94
N ASP A 14 5.48 13.21 0.23
CA ASP A 14 5.42 12.41 1.45
C ASP A 14 3.96 12.14 1.86
N ASP A 15 3.08 13.15 1.72
CA ASP A 15 1.64 13.02 1.96
C ASP A 15 1.00 12.02 0.98
N GLN A 16 1.31 12.13 -0.33
CA GLN A 16 0.83 11.20 -1.35
C GLN A 16 1.34 9.77 -1.12
N LEU A 17 2.59 9.61 -0.70
CA LEU A 17 3.17 8.31 -0.38
C LEU A 17 2.43 7.67 0.80
N LEU A 18 2.12 8.44 1.84
CA LEU A 18 1.39 7.97 3.00
C LEU A 18 -0.04 7.55 2.63
N GLU A 19 -0.74 8.36 1.83
CA GLU A 19 -2.06 8.02 1.30
C GLU A 19 -2.03 6.71 0.48
N LEU A 20 -1.02 6.54 -0.37
CA LEU A 20 -0.82 5.31 -1.15
C LEU A 20 -0.56 4.09 -0.25
N VAL A 21 0.20 4.24 0.84
CA VAL A 21 0.42 3.16 1.82
C VAL A 21 -0.90 2.73 2.44
N TYR A 22 -1.73 3.69 2.89
CA TYR A 22 -3.03 3.38 3.49
C TYR A 22 -3.97 2.70 2.50
N ASN A 23 -4.06 3.21 1.27
CA ASN A 23 -4.89 2.62 0.22
C ASN A 23 -4.45 1.20 -0.15
N ALA A 24 -3.13 0.98 -0.25
CA ALA A 24 -2.58 -0.36 -0.52
C ALA A 24 -2.83 -1.33 0.64
N LYS A 25 -2.75 -0.85 1.88
CA LYS A 25 -3.12 -1.67 3.05
C LYS A 25 -4.60 -2.06 3.02
N ALA A 26 -5.50 -1.10 2.81
CA ALA A 26 -6.94 -1.38 2.73
C ALA A 26 -7.26 -2.37 1.61
N SER A 27 -6.60 -2.24 0.45
CA SER A 27 -6.75 -3.18 -0.67
C SER A 27 -6.25 -4.57 -0.34
N TRP A 28 -5.14 -4.69 0.41
CA TRP A 28 -4.65 -5.98 0.87
C TRP A 28 -5.62 -6.61 1.89
N ASP A 29 -6.09 -5.84 2.87
CA ASP A 29 -7.05 -6.30 3.88
C ASP A 29 -8.33 -6.83 3.20
N GLN A 30 -8.89 -6.08 2.23
CA GLN A 30 -10.05 -6.49 1.44
C GLN A 30 -9.80 -7.79 0.63
N ALA A 31 -8.62 -7.92 0.03
CA ALA A 31 -8.26 -9.13 -0.72
C ALA A 31 -8.18 -10.36 0.21
N GLN A 32 -7.62 -10.20 1.42
CA GLN A 32 -7.60 -11.27 2.43
C GLN A 32 -9.01 -11.70 2.84
N GLU A 33 -9.90 -10.73 3.12
CA GLU A 33 -11.29 -11.00 3.47
C GLU A 33 -12.02 -11.75 2.35
N THR A 34 -11.80 -11.34 1.09
CA THR A 34 -12.40 -11.99 -0.08
C THR A 34 -11.87 -13.40 -0.28
N GLU A 35 -10.56 -13.59 -0.21
CA GLU A 35 -9.92 -14.91 -0.32
C GLU A 35 -10.46 -15.85 0.76
N GLN A 36 -10.58 -15.38 2.00
CA GLN A 36 -11.09 -16.19 3.11
C GLN A 36 -12.57 -16.57 2.91
N ALA A 37 -13.41 -15.64 2.46
CA ALA A 37 -14.82 -15.92 2.18
C ALA A 37 -15.02 -16.92 1.04
N VAL A 38 -14.16 -16.88 0.01
CA VAL A 38 -14.25 -17.78 -1.16
C VAL A 38 -13.56 -19.13 -0.91
N TYR A 39 -12.58 -19.21 -0.01
CA TYR A 39 -11.92 -20.48 0.35
C TYR A 39 -12.94 -21.54 0.84
N GLU A 40 -14.04 -21.11 1.45
CA GLU A 40 -15.18 -21.96 1.82
C GLU A 40 -15.85 -22.66 0.61
N SER A 41 -15.54 -22.24 -0.63
CA SER A 41 -16.17 -22.68 -1.88
C SER A 41 -15.27 -23.42 -2.90
N ASN A 42 -14.02 -23.76 -2.55
CA ASN A 42 -13.06 -24.56 -3.35
C ASN A 42 -12.55 -23.96 -4.70
N VAL A 43 -12.45 -22.63 -4.84
CA VAL A 43 -11.85 -21.96 -6.02
C VAL A 43 -10.75 -20.98 -5.57
N THR A 44 -9.51 -21.46 -5.38
CA THR A 44 -8.55 -20.77 -4.49
C THR A 44 -7.33 -20.13 -5.14
N ASN A 45 -6.82 -20.63 -6.28
CA ASN A 45 -5.50 -20.21 -6.78
C ASN A 45 -5.44 -18.73 -7.24
N GLU A 46 -6.44 -18.24 -8.00
CA GLU A 46 -6.40 -16.86 -8.50
C GLU A 46 -6.51 -15.82 -7.36
N LEU A 47 -7.37 -16.08 -6.37
CA LEU A 47 -7.54 -15.17 -5.24
C LEU A 47 -6.32 -15.13 -4.34
N GLU A 48 -5.68 -16.27 -4.10
CA GLU A 48 -4.38 -16.32 -3.39
C GLU A 48 -3.33 -15.46 -4.09
N MET A 49 -3.22 -15.58 -5.43
CA MET A 49 -2.29 -14.77 -6.21
C MET A 49 -2.63 -13.27 -6.14
N GLN A 50 -3.92 -12.90 -6.17
CA GLN A 50 -4.35 -11.52 -6.01
C GLN A 50 -3.99 -10.97 -4.63
N THR A 51 -4.24 -11.72 -3.56
CA THR A 51 -3.87 -11.34 -2.19
C THR A 51 -2.35 -11.14 -2.06
N LEU A 52 -1.55 -12.07 -2.59
CA LEU A 52 -0.09 -11.96 -2.58
C LEU A 52 0.39 -10.72 -3.34
N LEU A 53 -0.22 -10.38 -4.47
CA LEU A 53 0.09 -9.17 -5.22
C LEU A 53 -0.20 -7.91 -4.41
N GLN A 54 -1.36 -7.81 -3.76
CA GLN A 54 -1.69 -6.65 -2.94
C GLN A 54 -0.77 -6.52 -1.72
N LYS A 55 -0.45 -7.64 -1.07
CA LYS A 55 0.55 -7.69 0.01
C LYS A 55 1.90 -7.16 -0.45
N GLN A 56 2.38 -7.57 -1.63
CA GLN A 56 3.67 -7.12 -2.15
C GLN A 56 3.66 -5.61 -2.46
N LYS A 57 2.56 -5.07 -3.00
CA LYS A 57 2.39 -3.61 -3.22
C LYS A 57 2.46 -2.84 -1.90
N TYR A 58 1.71 -3.27 -0.89
CA TYR A 58 1.76 -2.67 0.44
C TYR A 58 3.17 -2.71 1.04
N MET A 59 3.85 -3.86 1.00
CA MET A 59 5.20 -4.02 1.55
C MET A 59 6.23 -3.14 0.84
N TYR A 60 6.11 -2.98 -0.48
CA TYR A 60 6.97 -2.07 -1.24
C TYR A 60 6.78 -0.62 -0.78
N LEU A 61 5.54 -0.14 -0.75
CA LEU A 61 5.22 1.24 -0.35
C LEU A 61 5.60 1.52 1.11
N PHE A 62 5.35 0.57 2.01
CA PHE A 62 5.72 0.69 3.42
C PHE A 62 7.24 0.80 3.61
N ARG A 63 8.04 0.05 2.84
CA ARG A 63 9.51 0.16 2.87
C ARG A 63 9.98 1.52 2.38
N GLU A 64 9.38 2.04 1.31
CA GLU A 64 9.71 3.38 0.79
C GLU A 64 9.33 4.50 1.79
N ALA A 65 8.14 4.42 2.40
CA ALA A 65 7.72 5.36 3.44
C ALA A 65 8.69 5.34 4.64
N ARG A 66 9.07 4.14 5.09
CA ARG A 66 10.05 3.99 6.18
C ARG A 66 11.43 4.54 5.82
N ARG A 67 11.91 4.31 4.58
CA ARG A 67 13.20 4.85 4.10
C ARG A 67 13.22 6.38 4.08
N ARG A 68 12.09 7.00 3.78
CA ARG A 68 11.94 8.46 3.74
C ARG A 68 11.65 9.09 5.11
N GLU A 69 11.52 8.26 6.15
CA GLU A 69 11.12 8.69 7.49
C GLU A 69 9.78 9.44 7.48
N VAL A 70 8.91 9.07 6.54
CA VAL A 70 7.53 9.59 6.51
C VAL A 70 6.78 8.92 7.63
N HIS A 71 6.25 9.73 8.53
CA HIS A 71 5.42 9.29 9.64
C HIS A 71 4.04 9.88 9.43
N GLY A 72 3.02 9.02 9.45
CA GLY A 72 1.61 9.41 9.53
C GLY A 72 1.13 9.40 10.96
#